data_AF-A0A645HNR7-F1
#
_entry.id   AF-A0A645HNR7-F1
#
_cell.length_a   1.000
_cell.length_b   1.000
_cell.length_c   1.000
_cell.angle_alpha   90.00
_cell.angle_beta   90.00
_cell.angle_gamma   90.00
#
_symmetry.space_group_name_H-M   'P 1'
#
loop_
_entity.id
_entity.type
_entity.pdbx_description
1 polymer ?
#
loop_
_entity_poly.entity_id
_entity_poly.type
_entity_poly.pdbx_seq_one_letter_code
_entity_poly.pdbx_strand_id
1 'polypeptide(L)'
;MQELEKVSEMSEAEQEKWAQQYAAQMMNEAKKNPEAAIKKGDKTKRLFELAEEQKALGERITERMNRVALLFENVNQQDSIETRKLEVQLRPLEAQLVSGICTPAEAARSKAAEKQIYALKIKHCEKMSPLQADAISQYLTTLKSLLPDYRKLTNIQNEVVKLQQIGEIVPADLSCYAAVDGYADDLLSAYKYWIGKF
;
A
#
# COMPACT_ATOMS: atom_id res chain seq x y z
N MET A 1 3.12 22.98 19.18
CA MET A 1 3.39 21.59 18.77
C MET A 1 2.75 20.63 19.75
N GLN A 2 3.20 20.52 21.00
CA GLN A 2 2.68 19.55 21.99
C GLN A 2 1.16 19.58 22.28
N GLU A 3 0.47 20.72 22.16
CA GLU A 3 -0.97 20.77 22.45
C GLU A 3 -1.84 20.30 21.28
N LEU A 4 -1.49 20.60 20.03
CA LEU A 4 -2.31 20.21 18.87
C LEU A 4 -2.13 18.73 18.51
N GLU A 5 -0.91 18.19 18.65
CA GLU A 5 -0.65 16.75 18.53
C GLU A 5 -1.39 15.96 19.61
N LYS A 6 -1.47 16.49 20.85
CA LYS A 6 -2.25 15.89 21.93
C LYS A 6 -3.75 15.85 21.64
N VAL A 7 -4.28 16.84 20.90
CA VAL A 7 -5.72 16.96 20.64
C VAL A 7 -6.20 16.01 19.54
N SER A 8 -5.36 15.74 18.53
CA SER A 8 -5.67 14.69 17.53
C SER A 8 -5.67 13.27 18.11
N GLU A 9 -5.01 13.07 19.26
CA GLU A 9 -4.95 11.81 20.00
C GLU A 9 -6.02 11.69 21.10
N MET A 10 -6.78 12.76 21.38
CA MET A 10 -7.83 12.80 22.40
C MET A 10 -9.11 12.10 21.91
N SER A 11 -9.89 11.54 22.84
CA SER A 11 -11.25 11.06 22.56
C SER A 11 -12.18 12.23 22.21
N GLU A 12 -13.31 11.99 21.52
CA GLU A 12 -14.25 13.06 21.13
C GLU A 12 -14.67 13.95 22.31
N ALA A 13 -14.91 13.35 23.49
CA ALA A 13 -15.28 14.08 24.71
C ALA A 13 -14.14 14.96 25.25
N GLU A 14 -12.89 14.59 25.00
CA GLU A 14 -11.70 15.33 25.37
C GLU A 14 -11.41 16.46 24.37
N GLN A 15 -11.63 16.22 23.08
CA GLN A 15 -11.59 17.26 22.04
C GLN A 15 -12.64 18.35 22.30
N GLU A 16 -13.86 17.98 22.71
CA GLU A 16 -14.92 18.93 23.03
C GLU A 16 -14.58 19.79 24.26
N LYS A 17 -14.00 19.18 25.31
CA LYS A 17 -13.48 19.92 26.47
C LYS A 17 -12.32 20.84 26.11
N TRP A 18 -11.41 20.39 25.26
CA TRP A 18 -10.30 21.22 24.78
C TRP A 18 -10.83 22.42 24.00
N ALA A 19 -11.80 22.23 23.11
CA ALA A 19 -12.44 23.31 22.37
C ALA A 19 -13.13 24.34 23.29
N GLN A 20 -13.81 23.89 24.36
CA GLN A 20 -14.43 24.77 25.35
C GLN A 20 -13.41 25.56 26.17
N GLN A 21 -12.33 24.92 26.62
CA GLN A 21 -11.25 25.58 27.36
C GLN A 21 -10.49 26.59 26.48
N TYR A 22 -10.24 26.23 25.22
CA TYR A 22 -9.62 27.10 24.24
C TYR A 22 -10.50 28.33 23.96
N ALA A 23 -11.81 28.15 23.76
CA ALA A 23 -12.76 29.25 23.58
C ALA A 23 -12.74 30.25 24.76
N ALA A 24 -12.66 29.74 26.00
CA ALA A 24 -12.56 30.58 27.20
C ALA A 24 -11.23 31.35 27.28
N GLN A 25 -10.12 30.72 26.87
CA GLN A 25 -8.80 31.33 26.85
C GLN A 25 -8.70 32.43 25.78
N MET A 26 -9.25 32.17 24.60
CA MET A 26 -9.33 33.12 23.49
C MET A 26 -10.23 34.33 23.82
N MET A 27 -11.32 34.15 24.57
CA MET A 27 -12.14 35.27 25.06
C MET A 27 -11.35 36.21 25.99
N ASN A 28 -10.45 35.67 26.82
CA ASN A 28 -9.60 36.47 27.71
C ASN A 28 -8.47 37.18 26.97
N GLU A 29 -7.87 36.54 25.95
CA GLU A 29 -6.86 37.19 25.09
C GLU A 29 -7.49 38.27 24.18
N ALA A 30 -8.70 38.04 23.67
CA ALA A 30 -9.44 39.00 22.84
C ALA A 30 -9.83 40.27 23.61
N LYS A 31 -10.03 40.19 24.93
CA LYS A 31 -10.22 41.38 25.78
C LYS A 31 -8.96 42.24 25.90
N LYS A 32 -7.75 41.66 25.72
CA LYS A 32 -6.47 42.37 25.84
C LYS A 32 -5.94 42.87 24.50
N ASN A 33 -6.15 42.12 23.42
CA ASN A 33 -5.80 42.55 22.06
C ASN A 33 -6.70 41.83 21.03
N PRO A 34 -7.84 42.43 20.64
CA PRO A 34 -8.90 41.76 19.87
C PRO A 34 -8.43 41.21 18.52
N GLU A 35 -7.65 41.98 17.77
CA GLU A 35 -7.21 41.59 16.42
C GLU A 35 -6.19 40.46 16.43
N ALA A 36 -5.26 40.49 17.39
CA ALA A 36 -4.25 39.44 17.54
C ALA A 36 -4.87 38.14 18.05
N ALA A 37 -5.86 38.23 18.94
CA ALA A 37 -6.60 37.07 19.43
C ALA A 37 -7.47 36.45 18.32
N ILE A 38 -8.19 37.25 17.53
CA ILE A 38 -8.99 36.72 16.41
C ILE A 38 -8.09 35.96 15.42
N LYS A 39 -6.96 36.54 14.99
CA LYS A 39 -6.01 35.87 14.08
C LYS A 39 -5.41 34.58 14.66
N LYS A 40 -5.12 34.55 15.95
CA LYS A 40 -4.55 33.37 16.64
C LYS A 40 -5.60 32.28 16.83
N GLY A 41 -6.84 32.66 17.13
CA GLY A 41 -7.99 31.75 17.23
C GLY A 41 -8.35 31.12 15.90
N ASP A 42 -8.43 31.92 14.83
CA ASP A 42 -8.73 31.45 13.47
C ASP A 42 -7.65 30.49 12.97
N LYS A 43 -6.37 30.81 13.22
CA LYS A 43 -5.24 29.93 12.87
C LYS A 43 -5.32 28.59 13.61
N THR A 44 -5.57 28.58 14.91
CA THR A 44 -5.66 27.33 15.68
C THR A 44 -6.87 26.50 15.29
N LYS A 45 -8.03 27.14 15.08
CA LYS A 45 -9.23 26.45 14.59
C LYS A 45 -8.97 25.79 13.24
N ARG A 46 -8.35 26.50 12.30
CA ARG A 46 -7.99 25.93 10.99
C ARG A 46 -6.99 24.78 11.12
N LEU A 47 -6.00 24.88 12.01
CA LEU A 47 -5.07 23.78 12.27
C LEU A 47 -5.75 22.54 12.83
N PHE A 48 -6.76 22.70 13.70
CA PHE A 48 -7.55 21.58 14.20
C PHE A 48 -8.41 20.93 13.09
N GLU A 49 -9.10 21.74 12.27
CA GLU A 49 -9.85 21.24 11.10
C GLU A 49 -8.95 20.47 10.12
N LEU A 50 -7.75 21.00 9.82
CA LEU A 50 -6.77 20.33 8.97
C LEU A 50 -6.29 19.00 9.56
N ALA A 51 -6.13 18.91 10.88
CA ALA A 51 -5.74 17.67 11.55
C ALA A 51 -6.82 16.58 11.45
N GLU A 52 -8.09 16.95 11.65
CA GLU A 52 -9.22 16.04 11.47
C GLU A 52 -9.36 15.58 10.00
N GLU A 53 -9.22 16.51 9.04
CA GLU A 53 -9.21 16.15 7.61
C GLU A 53 -8.05 15.21 7.25
N GLN A 54 -6.85 15.47 7.80
CA GLN A 54 -5.68 14.62 7.60
C GLN A 54 -5.89 13.21 8.16
N LYS A 55 -6.45 13.09 9.36
CA LYS A 55 -6.75 11.80 10.01
C LYS A 55 -7.76 10.99 9.19
N ALA A 56 -8.88 11.59 8.82
CA ALA A 56 -9.92 10.93 8.02
C ALA A 56 -9.42 10.45 6.65
N LEU A 57 -8.56 11.24 5.99
CA LEU A 57 -7.89 10.82 4.75
C LEU A 57 -6.91 9.67 4.98
N GLY A 58 -6.09 9.75 6.02
CA GLY A 58 -5.12 8.72 6.38
C GLY A 58 -5.79 7.37 6.67
N GLU A 59 -6.88 7.36 7.42
CA GLU A 59 -7.68 6.16 7.72
C GLU A 59 -8.25 5.53 6.45
N ARG A 60 -8.83 6.35 5.56
CA ARG A 60 -9.39 5.87 4.29
C ARG A 60 -8.32 5.29 3.36
N ILE A 61 -7.17 5.95 3.24
CA ILE A 61 -6.04 5.46 2.44
C ILE A 61 -5.57 4.12 3.01
N THR A 62 -5.36 4.06 4.33
CA THR A 62 -4.89 2.85 5.03
C THR A 62 -5.86 1.69 4.85
N GLU A 63 -7.16 1.91 5.02
CA GLU A 63 -8.18 0.87 4.84
C GLU A 63 -8.10 0.25 3.44
N ARG A 64 -8.02 1.09 2.40
CA ARG A 64 -7.97 0.62 1.01
C ARG A 64 -6.66 -0.09 0.70
N MET A 65 -5.54 0.41 1.20
CA MET A 65 -4.23 -0.23 1.01
C MET A 65 -4.11 -1.55 1.79
N ASN A 66 -4.76 -1.69 2.94
CA ASN A 66 -4.84 -2.96 3.65
C ASN A 66 -5.59 -4.02 2.85
N ARG A 67 -6.66 -3.64 2.15
CA ARG A 67 -7.37 -4.56 1.23
C ARG A 67 -6.44 -5.04 0.11
N VAL A 68 -5.61 -4.15 -0.45
CA VAL A 68 -4.60 -4.53 -1.44
C VAL A 68 -3.57 -5.49 -0.85
N ALA A 69 -3.05 -5.21 0.35
CA ALA A 69 -2.10 -6.09 1.02
C ALA A 69 -2.66 -7.51 1.23
N LEU A 70 -3.93 -7.63 1.61
CA LEU A 70 -4.61 -8.92 1.78
C LEU A 70 -4.73 -9.71 0.46
N LEU A 71 -4.86 -9.04 -0.70
CA LEU A 71 -4.85 -9.71 -2.00
C LEU A 71 -3.51 -10.40 -2.23
N PHE A 72 -2.40 -9.70 -2.02
CA PHE A 72 -1.06 -10.25 -2.20
C PHE A 72 -0.72 -11.31 -1.15
N GLU A 73 -1.19 -11.16 0.09
CA GLU A 73 -1.06 -12.21 1.10
C GLU A 73 -1.74 -13.51 0.66
N ASN A 74 -2.96 -13.44 0.11
CA ASN A 74 -3.65 -14.60 -0.43
C ASN A 74 -2.86 -15.24 -1.58
N VAL A 75 -2.33 -14.43 -2.51
CA VAL A 75 -1.48 -14.96 -3.59
C VAL A 75 -0.26 -15.70 -3.03
N ASN A 76 0.43 -15.13 -2.04
CA ASN A 76 1.59 -15.76 -1.41
C ASN A 76 1.25 -17.06 -0.66
N GLN A 77 0.09 -17.11 0.01
CA GLN A 77 -0.41 -18.33 0.65
C GLN A 77 -0.70 -19.42 -0.38
N GLN A 78 -1.39 -19.09 -1.48
CA GLN A 78 -1.65 -20.03 -2.57
C GLN A 78 -0.36 -20.51 -3.24
N ASP A 79 0.59 -19.61 -3.49
CA ASP A 79 1.89 -19.94 -4.05
C ASP A 79 2.62 -20.99 -3.21
N SER A 80 2.67 -20.77 -1.90
CA SER A 80 3.32 -21.70 -0.96
C SER A 80 2.71 -23.10 -1.04
N ILE A 81 1.38 -23.20 -1.17
CA ILE A 81 0.67 -24.48 -1.27
C ILE A 81 0.92 -25.14 -2.63
N GLU A 82 0.77 -24.40 -3.72
CA GLU A 82 0.86 -24.94 -5.08
C GLU A 82 2.29 -25.26 -5.51
N THR A 83 3.27 -24.49 -5.05
CA THR A 83 4.69 -24.79 -5.23
C THR A 83 5.05 -26.10 -4.52
N ARG A 84 4.62 -26.29 -3.27
CA ARG A 84 4.85 -27.55 -2.55
C ARG A 84 4.22 -28.76 -3.26
N LYS A 85 3.02 -28.60 -3.82
CA LYS A 85 2.37 -29.66 -4.61
C LYS A 85 3.17 -29.97 -5.88
N LEU A 86 3.63 -28.94 -6.58
CA LEU A 86 4.45 -29.07 -7.78
C LEU A 86 5.76 -29.82 -7.47
N GLU A 87 6.49 -29.42 -6.44
CA GLU A 87 7.76 -30.05 -6.03
C GLU A 87 7.63 -31.53 -5.71
N VAL A 88 6.52 -31.95 -5.09
CA VAL A 88 6.23 -33.37 -4.83
C VAL A 88 6.08 -34.16 -6.13
N GLN A 89 5.48 -33.55 -7.16
CA GLN A 89 5.29 -34.18 -8.47
C GLN A 89 6.55 -34.14 -9.34
N LEU A 90 7.37 -33.09 -9.20
CA LEU A 90 8.61 -32.94 -9.97
C LEU A 90 9.70 -33.91 -9.54
N ARG A 91 9.89 -34.12 -8.23
CA ARG A 91 10.96 -34.96 -7.67
C ARG A 91 11.17 -36.33 -8.38
N PRO A 92 10.14 -37.17 -8.57
CA PRO A 92 10.32 -38.46 -9.24
C PRO A 92 10.60 -38.34 -10.74
N LEU A 93 10.21 -37.25 -11.39
CA LEU A 93 10.47 -36.99 -12.81
C LEU A 93 11.89 -36.47 -13.01
N GLU A 94 12.36 -35.60 -12.12
CA GLU A 94 13.73 -35.08 -12.12
C GLU A 94 14.76 -36.21 -11.93
N ALA A 95 14.43 -37.22 -11.11
CA ALA A 95 15.27 -38.42 -10.95
C ALA A 95 15.40 -39.28 -12.23
N GLN A 96 14.53 -39.08 -13.24
CA GLN A 96 14.59 -39.77 -14.52
C GLN A 96 15.41 -39.01 -15.58
N LEU A 97 15.82 -37.78 -15.27
CA LEU A 97 16.63 -36.98 -16.18
C LEU A 97 18.04 -37.53 -16.23
N VAL A 98 18.55 -37.73 -17.45
CA VAL A 98 19.91 -38.23 -17.67
C VAL A 98 20.78 -37.15 -18.29
N SER A 99 22.06 -37.15 -17.92
CA SER A 99 23.08 -36.30 -18.53
C SER A 99 24.26 -37.15 -19.02
N GLY A 100 24.86 -36.78 -20.14
CA GLY A 100 26.00 -37.50 -20.72
C GLY A 100 25.62 -38.73 -21.56
N ILE A 101 26.50 -39.74 -21.58
CA ILE A 101 26.32 -40.95 -22.39
C ILE A 101 25.20 -41.80 -21.77
N CYS A 102 24.14 -42.02 -22.52
CA CYS A 102 22.97 -42.77 -22.11
C CYS A 102 22.52 -43.73 -23.21
N THR A 103 21.83 -44.80 -22.80
CA THR A 103 21.20 -45.73 -23.74
C THR A 103 19.99 -45.08 -24.43
N PRO A 104 19.57 -45.55 -25.61
CA PRO A 104 18.36 -45.05 -26.28
C PRO A 104 17.10 -45.10 -25.40
N ALA A 105 16.98 -46.14 -24.56
CA ALA A 105 15.85 -46.29 -23.63
C ALA A 105 15.88 -45.24 -22.51
N GLU A 106 17.05 -44.92 -21.97
CA GLU A 106 17.23 -43.85 -20.97
C GLU A 106 16.95 -42.48 -21.55
N ALA A 107 17.48 -42.19 -22.75
CA ALA A 107 17.21 -40.94 -23.45
C ALA A 107 15.71 -40.75 -23.73
N ALA A 108 15.00 -41.82 -24.13
CA ALA A 108 13.57 -41.79 -24.34
C ALA A 108 12.78 -41.51 -23.04
N ARG A 109 13.16 -42.13 -21.92
CA ARG A 109 12.56 -41.87 -20.60
C ARG A 109 12.81 -40.43 -20.14
N SER A 110 14.04 -39.93 -20.26
CA SER A 110 14.40 -38.55 -19.90
C SER A 110 13.58 -37.54 -20.69
N LYS A 111 13.48 -37.70 -22.02
CA LYS A 111 12.67 -36.82 -22.87
C LYS A 111 11.17 -36.86 -22.51
N ALA A 112 10.66 -38.02 -22.10
CA ALA A 112 9.28 -38.14 -21.62
C ALA A 112 9.09 -37.41 -20.28
N ALA A 113 10.05 -37.54 -19.35
CA ALA A 113 10.04 -36.84 -18.07
C ALA A 113 10.11 -35.31 -18.26
N GLU A 114 10.96 -34.80 -19.14
CA GLU A 114 11.05 -33.36 -19.46
C GLU A 114 9.71 -32.79 -19.94
N LYS A 115 9.02 -33.49 -20.86
CA LYS A 115 7.69 -33.09 -21.33
C LYS A 115 6.66 -33.06 -20.19
N GLN A 116 6.72 -34.02 -19.28
CA GLN A 116 5.82 -34.06 -18.13
C GLN A 116 6.12 -32.93 -17.15
N ILE A 117 7.40 -32.68 -16.84
CA ILE A 117 7.84 -31.55 -16.01
C ILE A 117 7.33 -30.24 -16.61
N TYR A 118 7.50 -30.04 -17.91
CA TYR A 118 7.01 -28.85 -18.60
C TYR A 118 5.49 -28.70 -18.49
N ALA A 119 4.73 -29.76 -18.72
CA ALA A 119 3.28 -29.75 -18.57
C ALA A 119 2.82 -29.44 -17.14
N LEU A 120 3.53 -29.94 -16.12
CA LEU A 120 3.25 -29.63 -14.72
C LEU A 120 3.51 -28.16 -14.38
N LYS A 121 4.63 -27.61 -14.87
CA LYS A 121 4.95 -26.18 -14.69
C LYS A 121 3.95 -25.27 -15.42
N ILE A 122 3.47 -25.66 -16.60
CA ILE A 122 2.36 -24.96 -17.28
C ILE A 122 1.14 -24.91 -16.36
N LYS A 123 0.68 -26.04 -15.83
CA LYS A 123 -0.50 -26.09 -14.96
C LYS A 123 -0.34 -25.21 -13.71
N HIS A 124 0.85 -25.17 -13.15
CA HIS A 124 1.16 -24.26 -12.04
C HIS A 124 1.03 -22.79 -12.46
N CYS A 125 1.61 -22.40 -13.60
CA CYS A 125 1.46 -21.04 -14.14
C CYS A 125 0.00 -20.72 -14.47
N GLU A 126 -0.74 -21.60 -15.14
CA GLU A 126 -2.17 -21.43 -15.46
C GLU A 126 -3.01 -21.14 -14.21
N LYS A 127 -2.61 -21.67 -13.06
CA LYS A 127 -3.28 -21.42 -11.79
C LYS A 127 -2.83 -20.13 -11.11
N MET A 128 -1.52 -19.86 -11.08
CA MET A 128 -0.97 -18.74 -10.30
C MET A 128 -0.97 -17.41 -11.06
N SER A 129 -0.74 -17.41 -12.38
CA SER A 129 -0.67 -16.19 -13.19
C SER A 129 -1.96 -15.36 -13.13
N PRO A 130 -3.18 -15.95 -13.20
CA PRO A 130 -4.41 -15.17 -13.07
C PRO A 130 -4.57 -14.51 -11.70
N LEU A 131 -4.17 -15.19 -10.62
CA LEU A 131 -4.24 -14.65 -9.25
C LEU A 131 -3.30 -13.44 -9.09
N GLN A 132 -2.07 -13.56 -9.60
CA GLN A 132 -1.10 -12.46 -9.58
C GLN A 132 -1.59 -11.27 -10.42
N ALA A 133 -2.07 -11.54 -11.64
CA ALA A 133 -2.56 -10.50 -12.54
C ALA A 133 -3.79 -9.77 -11.98
N ASP A 134 -4.70 -10.51 -11.34
CA ASP A 134 -5.87 -9.94 -10.68
C ASP A 134 -5.48 -9.04 -9.49
N ALA A 135 -4.58 -9.51 -8.61
CA ALA A 135 -4.08 -8.71 -7.49
C ALA A 135 -3.43 -7.40 -7.95
N ILE A 136 -2.56 -7.46 -8.97
CA ILE A 136 -1.92 -6.26 -9.57
C ILE A 136 -2.98 -5.34 -10.20
N SER A 137 -3.99 -5.88 -10.88
CA SER A 137 -5.05 -5.09 -11.51
C SER A 137 -5.94 -4.39 -10.48
N GLN A 138 -6.26 -5.06 -9.38
CA GLN A 138 -7.02 -4.49 -8.26
C GLN A 138 -6.20 -3.43 -7.52
N TYR A 139 -4.88 -3.63 -7.36
CA TYR A 139 -4.00 -2.60 -6.82
C TYR A 139 -4.03 -1.36 -7.71
N LEU A 140 -3.81 -1.49 -9.02
CA LEU A 140 -3.85 -0.36 -9.95
C LEU A 140 -5.17 0.42 -9.87
N THR A 141 -6.30 -0.31 -9.80
CA THR A 141 -7.64 0.30 -9.68
C THR A 141 -7.79 1.06 -8.37
N THR A 142 -7.35 0.46 -7.26
CA THR A 142 -7.39 1.07 -5.93
C THR A 142 -6.51 2.32 -5.88
N LEU A 143 -5.26 2.23 -6.35
CA LEU A 143 -4.33 3.34 -6.40
C LEU A 143 -4.89 4.51 -7.20
N LYS A 144 -5.41 4.27 -8.41
CA LYS A 144 -6.04 5.32 -9.24
C LYS A 144 -7.15 6.04 -8.49
N SER A 145 -7.96 5.31 -7.71
CA SER A 145 -9.03 5.89 -6.91
C SER A 145 -8.52 6.72 -5.73
N LEU A 146 -7.33 6.42 -5.21
CA LEU A 146 -6.70 7.09 -4.07
C LEU A 146 -5.85 8.30 -4.46
N LEU A 147 -5.45 8.46 -5.72
CA LEU A 147 -4.61 9.59 -6.16
C LEU A 147 -5.19 10.97 -5.74
N PRO A 148 -6.51 11.24 -5.84
CA PRO A 148 -7.07 12.49 -5.34
C PRO A 148 -6.91 12.67 -3.82
N ASP A 149 -7.05 11.58 -3.06
CA ASP A 149 -6.91 11.58 -1.60
C ASP A 149 -5.45 11.84 -1.19
N TYR A 150 -4.48 11.23 -1.88
CA TYR A 150 -3.05 11.53 -1.69
C TYR A 150 -2.71 12.99 -2.00
N ARG A 151 -3.21 13.52 -3.12
CA ARG A 151 -3.01 14.94 -3.46
C ARG A 151 -3.63 15.87 -2.40
N LYS A 152 -4.82 15.54 -1.91
CA LYS A 152 -5.50 16.30 -0.85
C LYS A 152 -4.68 16.27 0.44
N LEU A 153 -4.14 15.10 0.80
CA LEU A 153 -3.26 14.93 1.96
C LEU A 153 -2.02 15.83 1.87
N THR A 154 -1.32 15.84 0.73
CA THR A 154 -0.16 16.71 0.52
C THR A 154 -0.53 18.19 0.60
N ASN A 155 -1.69 18.57 0.04
CA ASN A 155 -2.17 19.96 0.14
C ASN A 155 -2.48 20.39 1.58
N ILE A 156 -3.10 19.52 2.38
CA ILE A 156 -3.35 19.76 3.81
C ILE A 156 -2.02 19.94 4.54
N GLN A 157 -1.04 19.06 4.30
CA GLN A 157 0.28 19.15 4.91
C GLN A 157 0.98 20.47 4.54
N ASN A 158 0.91 20.87 3.27
CA ASN A 158 1.43 22.16 2.81
C ASN A 158 0.70 23.36 3.44
N GLU A 159 -0.59 23.26 3.70
CA GLU A 159 -1.36 24.29 4.40
C GLU A 159 -0.94 24.39 5.87
N VAL A 160 -0.73 23.27 6.54
CA VAL A 160 -0.16 23.22 7.89
C VAL A 160 1.22 23.87 7.93
N VAL A 161 2.12 23.53 7.00
CA VAL A 161 3.45 24.14 6.84
C VAL A 161 3.35 25.67 6.69
N LYS A 162 2.45 26.15 5.82
CA LYS A 162 2.22 27.60 5.62
C LYS A 162 1.72 28.29 6.89
N LEU A 163 0.74 27.70 7.57
CA LEU A 163 0.15 28.27 8.78
C LEU A 163 1.16 28.28 9.92
N GLN A 164 1.95 27.21 10.08
CA GLN A 164 2.93 27.08 11.16
C GLN A 164 4.25 27.79 10.85
N GLN A 165 4.53 28.10 9.58
CA GLN A 165 5.80 28.65 9.10
C GLN A 165 7.00 27.74 9.41
N ILE A 166 6.77 26.42 9.36
CA ILE A 166 7.76 25.39 9.67
C ILE A 166 7.76 24.37 8.52
N GLY A 167 8.94 24.08 7.99
CA GLY A 167 9.13 23.11 6.90
C GLY A 167 9.08 23.73 5.51
N GLU A 168 9.11 22.87 4.49
CA GLU A 168 9.11 23.26 3.08
C GLU A 168 7.81 22.83 2.40
N ILE A 169 7.31 23.68 1.52
CA ILE A 169 6.14 23.37 0.69
C ILE A 169 6.61 22.44 -0.43
N VAL A 170 5.98 21.28 -0.53
CA VAL A 170 6.30 20.28 -1.54
C VAL A 170 5.28 20.29 -2.70
N PRO A 171 5.62 19.73 -3.87
CA PRO A 171 4.65 19.56 -4.96
C PRO A 171 3.45 18.73 -4.51
N ALA A 172 2.24 19.11 -4.96
CA ALA A 172 0.99 18.46 -4.56
C ALA A 172 0.92 16.96 -4.91
N ASP A 173 1.69 16.52 -5.91
CA ASP A 173 1.74 15.13 -6.36
C ASP A 173 2.86 14.30 -5.69
N LEU A 174 3.61 14.85 -4.72
CA LEU A 174 4.72 14.12 -4.09
C LEU A 174 4.27 12.77 -3.51
N SER A 175 3.18 12.75 -2.74
CA SER A 175 2.63 11.50 -2.17
C SER A 175 2.05 10.58 -3.25
N CYS A 176 1.59 11.13 -4.38
CA CYS A 176 1.14 10.34 -5.53
C CYS A 176 2.31 9.57 -6.15
N TYR A 177 3.48 10.19 -6.30
CA TYR A 177 4.67 9.52 -6.85
C TYR A 177 5.12 8.36 -5.96
N ALA A 178 5.22 8.58 -4.65
CA ALA A 178 5.56 7.51 -3.72
C ALA A 178 4.56 6.32 -3.77
N ALA A 179 3.26 6.61 -3.93
CA ALA A 179 2.25 5.56 -4.07
C ALA A 179 2.35 4.81 -5.42
N VAL A 180 2.75 5.50 -6.49
CA VAL A 180 3.02 4.88 -7.80
C VAL A 180 4.27 4.02 -7.76
N ASP A 181 5.33 4.45 -7.07
CA ASP A 181 6.55 3.65 -6.89
C ASP A 181 6.24 2.35 -6.15
N GLY A 182 5.44 2.40 -5.08
CA GLY A 182 4.98 1.19 -4.38
C GLY A 182 4.18 0.23 -5.28
N TYR A 183 3.41 0.75 -6.23
CA TYR A 183 2.74 -0.10 -7.24
C TYR A 183 3.73 -0.67 -8.26
N ALA A 184 4.74 0.10 -8.66
CA ALA A 184 5.76 -0.34 -9.60
C ALA A 184 6.54 -1.55 -9.06
N ASP A 185 6.84 -1.56 -7.76
CA ASP A 185 7.51 -2.69 -7.10
C ASP A 185 6.70 -4.00 -7.25
N ASP A 186 5.39 -3.95 -6.99
CA ASP A 186 4.52 -5.12 -7.20
C ASP A 186 4.37 -5.48 -8.68
N LEU A 187 4.38 -4.49 -9.58
CA LEU A 187 4.29 -4.71 -11.02
C LEU A 187 5.50 -5.50 -11.57
N LEU A 188 6.68 -5.39 -10.95
CA LEU A 188 7.85 -6.20 -11.32
C LEU A 188 7.58 -7.71 -11.21
N SER A 189 6.63 -8.10 -10.36
CA SER A 189 6.22 -9.49 -10.19
C SER A 189 5.15 -9.96 -11.20
N ALA A 190 4.74 -9.14 -12.17
CA ALA A 190 3.70 -9.48 -13.15
C ALA A 190 3.99 -10.77 -13.94
N TYR A 191 5.27 -11.07 -14.17
CA TYR A 191 5.72 -12.28 -14.87
C TYR A 191 6.36 -13.32 -13.94
N LYS A 192 6.11 -13.23 -12.61
CA LYS A 192 6.61 -14.20 -11.63
C LYS A 192 6.24 -15.64 -12.00
N TYR A 193 5.02 -15.85 -12.48
CA TYR A 193 4.53 -17.14 -12.95
C TYR A 193 4.52 -17.15 -14.47
N TRP A 194 5.66 -17.51 -15.05
CA TRP A 194 5.84 -17.62 -16.48
C TRP A 194 6.72 -18.82 -16.82
N ILE A 195 6.46 -19.44 -17.96
CA ILE A 195 7.32 -20.46 -18.53
C ILE A 195 7.51 -20.23 -20.02
N GLY A 196 8.76 -20.30 -20.47
CA GLY A 196 9.11 -20.20 -21.89
C GLY A 196 8.67 -21.42 -22.70
N LYS A 197 8.70 -21.32 -24.03
CA LYS A 197 8.36 -22.46 -24.89
C LYS A 197 9.37 -23.61 -24.73
N PHE A 198 8.86 -24.83 -24.62
CA PHE A 198 9.62 -26.08 -24.64
C PHE A 198 10.03 -26.48 -26.07
#